data_AF-A0A6A1QDF6-F1
#
_entry.id   AF-A0A6A1QDF6-F1
#
_cell.length_a   1.000
_cell.length_b   1.000
_cell.length_c   1.000
_cell.angle_alpha   90.00
_cell.angle_beta   90.00
_cell.angle_gamma   90.00
#
_symmetry.space_group_name_H-M   'P 1'
#
loop_
_entity.id
_entity.type
_entity.pdbx_description
1 polymer ?
#
loop_
_entity_poly.entity_id
_entity_poly.type
_entity_poly.pdbx_seq_one_letter_code
_entity_poly.pdbx_strand_id
1 'polypeptide(L)'
;AKKNYEQKCRDKDEAEQAVHRSANVVNPKQQEKLFVKLATSKTAVEDSDKAYLLHINTLDKVREEWQSEHIKACEVFETQECERINFFRNALWLHMNQLSQQCVTSDNMYEEVRKSLEMCSIEKDIEYFVNQRKTGQAPPAPIVYENFYCPQKNAAPPGKPTGPNLAR
;
A
#
# COMPACT_ATOMS: atom_id res chain seq x y z
N ALA A 1 27.78 37.55 -22.90
CA ALA A 1 29.23 37.74 -22.71
C ALA A 1 30.06 36.98 -23.75
N LYS A 2 30.03 35.63 -23.81
CA LYS A 2 30.80 34.82 -24.79
C LYS A 2 30.79 35.35 -26.24
N LYS A 3 29.60 35.46 -26.85
CA LYS A 3 29.44 35.97 -28.23
C LYS A 3 30.03 37.37 -28.43
N ASN A 4 29.97 38.22 -27.40
CA ASN A 4 30.52 39.57 -27.45
C ASN A 4 32.06 39.55 -27.39
N TYR A 5 32.63 38.77 -26.47
CA TYR A 5 34.08 38.54 -26.40
C TYR A 5 34.63 37.99 -27.72
N GLU A 6 34.00 36.95 -28.27
CA GLU A 6 34.39 36.37 -29.56
C GLU A 6 34.33 37.40 -30.70
N GLN A 7 33.34 38.30 -30.69
CA GLN A 7 33.26 39.37 -31.66
C GLN A 7 34.39 40.39 -31.47
N LYS A 8 34.73 40.78 -30.24
CA LYS A 8 35.83 41.70 -29.97
C LYS A 8 37.18 41.13 -30.36
N CYS A 9 37.39 39.82 -30.18
CA CYS A 9 38.59 39.14 -30.68
C CYS A 9 38.69 39.25 -32.22
N ARG A 10 37.61 39.00 -32.95
CA ARG A 10 37.57 39.18 -34.42
C ARG A 10 37.85 40.63 -34.83
N ASP A 11 37.21 41.62 -34.17
CA ASP A 11 37.41 43.04 -34.45
C ASP A 11 38.90 43.45 -34.26
N LYS A 12 39.57 42.88 -33.24
CA LYS A 12 40.98 43.11 -32.93
C LYS A 12 41.91 42.52 -33.98
N ASP A 13 41.65 41.30 -34.41
CA ASP A 13 42.43 40.63 -35.46
C ASP A 13 42.27 41.35 -36.81
N GLU A 14 41.07 41.84 -37.13
CA GLU A 14 40.84 42.69 -38.31
C GLU A 14 41.61 44.01 -38.23
N ALA A 15 41.65 44.65 -37.06
CA ALA A 15 42.42 45.87 -36.84
C ALA A 15 43.94 45.64 -36.97
N GLU A 16 44.47 44.52 -36.45
CA GLU A 16 45.88 44.13 -36.61
C GLU A 16 46.23 43.89 -38.08
N GLN A 17 45.40 43.14 -38.81
CA GLN A 17 45.60 42.93 -40.24
C GLN A 17 45.53 44.23 -41.04
N ALA A 18 44.64 45.16 -40.68
CA ALA A 18 44.53 46.46 -41.35
C ALA A 18 45.79 47.32 -41.15
N VAL A 19 46.39 47.31 -39.96
CA VAL A 19 47.68 47.97 -39.70
C VAL A 19 48.79 47.35 -40.55
N HIS A 20 48.90 46.02 -40.57
CA HIS A 20 49.94 45.31 -41.33
C HIS A 20 49.82 45.54 -42.85
N ARG A 21 48.60 45.43 -43.41
CA ARG A 21 48.36 45.62 -44.86
C ARG A 21 48.61 47.06 -45.32
N SER A 22 48.42 48.03 -44.44
CA SER A 22 48.54 49.46 -44.76
C SER A 22 49.95 50.01 -44.50
N ALA A 23 50.89 49.17 -44.02
CA ALA A 23 52.23 49.58 -43.68
C ALA A 23 52.94 50.21 -44.89
N ASN A 24 53.42 51.45 -44.74
CA ASN A 24 54.09 52.25 -45.78
C ASN A 24 53.24 52.61 -47.02
N VAL A 25 51.93 52.32 -47.02
CA VAL A 25 51.01 52.62 -48.15
C VAL A 25 50.13 53.84 -47.85
N VAL A 26 49.86 54.11 -46.57
CA VAL A 26 48.96 55.20 -46.14
C VAL A 26 49.74 56.39 -45.58
N ASN A 27 49.10 57.58 -45.58
CA ASN A 27 49.73 58.77 -45.00
C ASN A 27 49.82 58.69 -43.46
N PRO A 28 50.66 59.52 -42.82
CA PRO A 28 50.88 59.46 -41.37
C PRO A 28 49.60 59.60 -40.53
N LYS A 29 48.66 60.47 -40.95
CA LYS A 29 47.39 60.70 -40.24
C LYS A 29 46.44 59.50 -40.33
N GLN A 30 46.43 58.81 -41.47
CA GLN A 30 45.68 57.56 -41.65
C GLN A 30 46.30 56.41 -40.87
N GLN A 31 47.63 56.35 -40.82
CA GLN A 31 48.37 55.37 -40.03
C GLN A 31 48.09 55.52 -38.53
N GLU A 32 48.09 56.75 -38.02
CA GLU A 32 47.73 57.06 -36.63
C GLU A 32 46.31 56.57 -36.30
N LYS A 33 45.32 56.83 -37.18
CA LYS A 33 43.95 56.36 -37.00
C LYS A 33 43.84 54.83 -36.91
N LEU A 34 44.64 54.09 -37.68
CA LEU A 34 44.69 52.63 -37.60
C LEU A 34 45.29 52.15 -36.27
N PHE A 35 46.34 52.80 -35.77
CA PHE A 35 46.90 52.50 -34.45
C PHE A 35 45.93 52.81 -33.31
N VAL A 36 45.21 53.93 -33.37
CA VAL A 36 44.15 54.24 -32.39
C VAL A 36 43.05 53.17 -32.42
N LYS A 37 42.57 52.78 -33.61
CA LYS A 37 41.56 51.72 -33.75
C LYS A 37 42.05 50.39 -33.17
N LEU A 38 43.31 50.03 -33.42
CA LEU A 38 43.94 48.84 -32.86
C LEU A 38 44.01 48.92 -31.32
N ALA A 39 44.46 50.04 -30.77
CA ALA A 39 44.52 50.24 -29.32
C ALA A 39 43.14 50.12 -28.67
N THR A 40 42.11 50.77 -29.23
CA THR A 40 40.72 50.67 -28.75
C THR A 40 40.21 49.23 -28.83
N SER A 41 40.53 48.50 -29.90
CA SER A 41 40.11 47.11 -30.05
C SER A 41 40.78 46.18 -29.04
N LYS A 42 42.05 46.43 -28.68
CA LYS A 42 42.76 45.69 -27.63
C LYS A 42 42.10 45.87 -26.26
N THR A 43 41.81 47.12 -25.87
CA THR A 43 41.06 47.39 -24.63
C THR A 43 39.67 46.76 -24.64
N ALA A 44 38.95 46.82 -25.76
CA ALA A 44 37.63 46.21 -25.88
C ALA A 44 37.66 44.67 -25.73
N VAL A 45 38.71 44.01 -26.21
CA VAL A 45 38.93 42.57 -25.97
C VAL A 45 39.12 42.32 -24.48
N GLU A 46 40.04 43.03 -23.81
CA GLU A 46 40.33 42.85 -22.39
C GLU A 46 39.08 43.05 -21.50
N ASP A 47 38.29 44.07 -21.78
CA ASP A 47 37.05 44.34 -21.02
C ASP A 47 36.00 43.23 -21.25
N SER A 48 35.83 42.80 -22.50
CA SER A 48 34.88 41.73 -22.84
C SER A 48 35.31 40.36 -22.30
N ASP A 49 36.62 40.11 -22.19
CA ASP A 49 37.20 38.89 -21.61
C ASP A 49 36.95 38.84 -20.11
N LYS A 50 37.26 39.92 -19.39
CA LYS A 50 36.96 40.05 -17.94
C LYS A 50 35.47 39.85 -17.66
N ALA A 51 34.60 40.47 -18.47
CA ALA A 51 33.16 40.28 -18.34
C ALA A 51 32.73 38.84 -18.61
N TYR A 52 33.33 38.18 -19.61
CA TYR A 52 33.04 36.79 -19.90
C TYR A 52 33.48 35.85 -18.78
N LEU A 53 34.70 36.01 -18.27
CA LEU A 53 35.21 35.24 -17.14
C LEU A 53 34.34 35.41 -15.89
N LEU A 54 33.94 36.65 -15.58
CA LEU A 54 33.04 36.94 -14.46
C LEU A 54 31.70 36.20 -14.60
N HIS A 55 31.12 36.22 -15.80
CA HIS A 55 29.85 35.54 -16.07
C HIS A 55 29.99 34.00 -15.96
N ILE A 56 31.12 33.43 -16.40
CA ILE A 56 31.39 32.01 -16.22
C ILE A 56 31.46 31.66 -14.73
N ASN A 57 32.21 32.41 -13.93
CA ASN A 57 32.33 32.16 -12.49
C ASN A 57 30.98 32.31 -11.77
N THR A 58 30.15 33.26 -12.20
CA THR A 58 28.81 33.43 -11.64
C THR A 58 27.89 32.26 -12.01
N LEU A 59 27.94 31.81 -13.27
CA LEU A 59 27.17 30.63 -13.71
C LEU A 59 27.61 29.36 -12.97
N ASP A 60 28.91 29.21 -12.73
CA ASP A 60 29.49 28.10 -11.97
C ASP A 60 28.90 28.02 -10.56
N LYS A 61 28.88 29.17 -9.87
CA LYS A 61 28.27 29.29 -8.54
C LYS A 61 26.77 28.97 -8.55
N VAL A 62 26.02 29.50 -9.52
CA VAL A 62 24.58 29.21 -9.65
C VAL A 62 24.34 27.72 -9.92
N ARG A 63 25.20 27.07 -10.71
CA ARG A 63 25.12 25.62 -10.96
C ARG A 63 25.32 24.84 -9.66
N GLU A 64 26.33 25.19 -8.86
CA GLU A 64 26.60 24.54 -7.58
C GLU A 64 25.43 24.70 -6.59
N GLU A 65 24.90 25.91 -6.47
CA GLU A 65 23.72 26.20 -5.65
C GLU A 65 22.50 25.38 -6.11
N TRP A 66 22.22 25.38 -7.42
CA TRP A 66 21.13 24.60 -7.99
C TRP A 66 21.30 23.10 -7.73
N GLN A 67 22.51 22.56 -7.91
CA GLN A 67 22.79 21.15 -7.67
C GLN A 67 22.59 20.79 -6.20
N SER A 68 23.04 21.64 -5.27
CA SER A 68 22.84 21.44 -3.84
C SER A 68 21.36 21.42 -3.48
N GLU A 69 20.57 22.39 -3.95
CA GLU A 69 19.14 22.45 -3.67
C GLU A 69 18.36 21.31 -4.33
N HIS A 70 18.75 20.90 -5.55
CA HIS A 70 18.15 19.76 -6.22
C HIS A 70 18.36 18.46 -5.43
N ILE A 71 19.58 18.21 -4.94
CA ILE A 71 19.88 17.04 -4.10
C ILE A 71 19.04 17.05 -2.83
N LYS A 72 19.00 18.17 -2.10
CA LYS A 72 18.18 18.30 -0.88
C LYS A 72 16.71 18.04 -1.15
N ALA A 73 16.17 18.56 -2.26
CA ALA A 73 14.78 18.31 -2.63
C ALA A 73 14.53 16.81 -2.91
N CYS A 74 15.44 16.14 -3.61
CA CYS A 74 15.37 14.71 -3.85
C CYS A 74 15.40 13.90 -2.54
N GLU A 75 16.28 14.24 -1.59
CA GLU A 75 16.35 13.59 -0.28
C GLU A 75 15.04 13.72 0.52
N VAL A 76 14.41 14.91 0.46
CA VAL A 76 13.09 15.13 1.08
C VAL A 76 12.01 14.29 0.43
N PHE A 77 11.96 14.24 -0.90
CA PHE A 77 10.97 13.43 -1.63
C PHE A 77 11.17 11.93 -1.40
N GLU A 78 12.43 11.47 -1.36
CA GLU A 78 12.75 10.07 -1.05
C GLU A 78 12.28 9.70 0.37
N THR A 79 12.52 10.57 1.35
CA THR A 79 12.05 10.38 2.73
C THR A 79 10.53 10.28 2.79
N GLN A 80 9.81 11.21 2.14
CA GLN A 80 8.35 11.20 2.08
C GLN A 80 7.80 9.92 1.43
N GLU A 81 8.45 9.45 0.37
CA GLU A 81 8.01 8.23 -0.32
C GLU A 81 8.28 6.98 0.52
N CYS A 82 9.41 6.93 1.24
CA CYS A 82 9.69 5.86 2.19
C CYS A 82 8.65 5.80 3.32
N GLU A 83 8.27 6.95 3.87
CA GLU A 83 7.22 7.05 4.88
C GLU A 83 5.87 6.58 4.34
N ARG A 84 5.50 7.01 3.12
CA ARG A 84 4.26 6.60 2.44
C ARG A 84 4.21 5.09 2.24
N ILE A 85 5.28 4.50 1.72
CA ILE A 85 5.37 3.04 1.49
C ILE A 85 5.26 2.28 2.82
N ASN A 86 6.00 2.71 3.85
CA ASN A 86 5.98 2.08 5.16
C ASN A 86 4.58 2.14 5.81
N PHE A 87 3.91 3.28 5.72
CA PHE A 87 2.54 3.45 6.21
C PHE A 87 1.58 2.46 5.56
N PHE A 88 1.54 2.41 4.22
CA PHE A 88 0.62 1.51 3.51
C PHE A 88 0.92 0.04 3.81
N ARG A 89 2.20 -0.35 3.82
CA ARG A 89 2.60 -1.72 4.16
C ARG A 89 2.10 -2.13 5.53
N ASN A 90 2.31 -1.28 6.55
CA ASN A 90 1.94 -1.60 7.93
C ASN A 90 0.42 -1.59 8.12
N ALA A 91 -0.30 -0.67 7.48
CA ALA A 91 -1.76 -0.63 7.51
C ALA A 91 -2.38 -1.90 6.90
N LEU A 92 -1.90 -2.31 5.72
CA LEU A 92 -2.36 -3.54 5.06
C LEU A 92 -2.02 -4.78 5.88
N TRP A 93 -0.79 -4.87 6.42
CA TRP A 93 -0.37 -5.97 7.28
C TRP A 93 -1.27 -6.10 8.50
N LEU A 94 -1.57 -5.00 9.19
CA LEU A 94 -2.46 -5.00 10.35
C LEU A 94 -3.87 -5.45 9.96
N HIS A 95 -4.41 -4.93 8.87
CA HIS A 95 -5.75 -5.26 8.41
C HIS A 95 -5.89 -6.74 8.02
N MET A 96 -4.91 -7.29 7.29
CA MET A 96 -4.90 -8.71 6.91
C MET A 96 -4.77 -9.64 8.13
N ASN A 97 -3.98 -9.24 9.13
CA ASN A 97 -3.89 -10.00 10.38
C ASN A 97 -5.21 -9.99 11.16
N GLN A 98 -5.91 -8.85 11.20
CA GLN A 98 -7.22 -8.74 11.83
C GLN A 98 -8.24 -9.65 11.14
N LEU A 99 -8.31 -9.64 9.80
CA LEU A 99 -9.19 -10.52 9.03
C LEU A 99 -8.86 -12.00 9.28
N SER A 100 -7.56 -12.36 9.29
CA SER A 100 -7.12 -13.72 9.58
C SER A 100 -7.56 -14.18 10.97
N GLN A 101 -7.42 -13.31 11.97
CA GLN A 101 -7.88 -13.59 13.34
C GLN A 101 -9.40 -13.78 13.41
N GLN A 102 -10.16 -12.98 12.66
CA GLN A 102 -11.62 -13.12 12.58
C GLN A 102 -12.01 -14.48 11.97
N CYS A 103 -11.32 -14.94 10.93
CA CYS A 103 -11.58 -16.27 10.35
C CYS A 103 -11.38 -17.39 11.39
N VAL A 104 -10.32 -17.33 12.19
CA VAL A 104 -10.08 -18.31 13.27
C VAL A 104 -11.17 -18.24 14.33
N THR A 105 -11.59 -17.03 14.72
CA THR A 105 -12.69 -16.86 15.68
C THR A 105 -14.00 -17.41 15.13
N SER A 106 -14.34 -17.14 13.87
CA SER A 106 -15.54 -17.67 13.22
C SER A 106 -15.51 -19.19 13.13
N ASP A 107 -14.37 -19.78 12.74
CA ASP A 107 -14.18 -21.23 12.67
C ASP A 107 -14.44 -21.89 14.03
N ASN A 108 -13.85 -21.35 15.11
CA ASN A 108 -14.11 -21.81 16.47
C ASN A 108 -15.60 -21.72 16.85
N MET A 109 -16.30 -20.64 16.47
CA MET A 109 -17.73 -20.50 16.77
C MET A 109 -18.57 -21.55 16.03
N TYR A 110 -18.24 -21.86 14.77
CA TYR A 110 -18.93 -22.92 14.02
C TYR A 110 -18.64 -24.30 14.62
N GLU A 111 -17.43 -24.53 15.09
CA GLU A 111 -17.05 -25.78 15.76
C GLU A 111 -17.82 -25.99 17.07
N GLU A 112 -18.06 -24.95 17.86
CA GLU A 112 -18.88 -25.07 19.07
C GLU A 112 -20.34 -25.42 18.76
N VAL A 113 -20.93 -24.86 17.70
CA VAL A 113 -22.27 -25.26 17.23
C VAL A 113 -22.27 -26.74 16.80
N ARG A 114 -21.26 -27.15 16.02
CA ARG A 114 -21.11 -28.55 15.57
C ARG A 114 -21.05 -29.52 16.76
N LYS A 115 -20.19 -29.25 17.75
CA LYS A 115 -20.08 -30.04 18.99
C LYS A 115 -21.39 -30.09 19.78
N SER A 116 -22.11 -28.97 19.86
CA SER A 116 -23.42 -28.94 20.53
C SER A 116 -24.42 -29.88 19.86
N LEU A 117 -24.37 -30.01 18.53
CA LEU A 117 -25.24 -30.91 17.78
C LEU A 117 -24.85 -32.38 17.96
N GLU A 118 -23.58 -32.70 18.19
CA GLU A 118 -23.13 -34.07 18.52
C GLU A 118 -23.74 -34.60 19.82
N MET A 119 -24.17 -33.71 20.72
CA MET A 119 -24.83 -34.07 21.97
C MET A 119 -26.32 -34.38 21.83
N CYS A 120 -26.94 -34.09 20.68
CA CYS A 120 -28.34 -34.39 20.43
C CYS A 120 -28.53 -35.89 20.20
N SER A 121 -29.32 -36.55 21.06
CA SER A 121 -29.72 -37.95 20.88
C SER A 121 -31.24 -38.02 20.79
N ILE A 122 -31.70 -38.36 19.59
CA ILE A 122 -33.13 -38.51 19.30
C ILE A 122 -33.73 -39.58 20.20
N GLU A 123 -33.01 -40.68 20.45
CA GLU A 123 -33.45 -41.79 21.29
C GLU A 123 -33.69 -41.32 22.72
N LYS A 124 -32.74 -40.59 23.31
CA LYS A 124 -32.86 -40.05 24.66
C LYS A 124 -33.99 -39.03 24.78
N ASP A 125 -34.16 -38.17 23.77
CA ASP A 125 -35.23 -37.17 23.77
C ASP A 125 -36.62 -37.82 23.72
N ILE A 126 -36.79 -38.87 22.91
CA ILE A 126 -38.03 -39.67 22.84
C ILE A 126 -38.25 -40.43 24.14
N GLU A 127 -37.23 -41.07 24.70
CA GLU A 127 -37.31 -41.77 25.98
C GLU A 127 -37.72 -40.81 27.10
N TYR A 128 -37.12 -39.62 27.15
CA TYR A 128 -37.46 -38.58 28.12
C TYR A 128 -38.94 -38.17 28.00
N PHE A 129 -39.44 -37.95 26.77
CA PHE A 129 -40.84 -37.62 26.54
C PHE A 129 -41.79 -38.72 27.02
N VAL A 130 -41.56 -39.97 26.63
CA VAL A 130 -42.39 -41.12 27.01
C VAL A 130 -42.42 -41.27 28.54
N ASN A 131 -41.25 -41.15 29.19
CA ASN A 131 -41.15 -41.28 30.64
C ASN A 131 -41.93 -40.20 31.39
N GLN A 132 -41.95 -38.97 30.88
CA GLN A 132 -42.66 -37.84 31.48
C GLN A 132 -44.18 -37.85 31.21
N ARG A 133 -44.63 -38.47 30.11
CA ARG A 133 -46.02 -38.37 29.62
C ARG A 133 -46.80 -39.67 29.61
N LYS A 134 -46.20 -40.81 29.97
CA LYS A 134 -46.90 -42.10 30.03
C LYS A 134 -48.07 -42.06 31.04
N THR A 135 -49.21 -42.64 30.65
CA THR A 135 -50.45 -42.67 31.44
C THR A 135 -50.69 -44.00 32.16
N GLY A 136 -49.80 -44.97 31.99
CA GLY A 136 -49.87 -46.29 32.60
C GLY A 136 -48.80 -47.22 32.04
N GLN A 137 -48.59 -48.36 32.69
CA GLN A 137 -47.66 -49.41 32.25
C GLN A 137 -48.36 -50.53 31.48
N ALA A 138 -49.67 -50.65 31.65
CA ALA A 138 -50.49 -51.66 31.03
C ALA A 138 -51.75 -51.02 30.43
N PRO A 139 -52.27 -51.56 29.31
CA PRO A 139 -53.60 -51.21 28.84
C PRO A 139 -54.67 -51.47 29.93
N PRO A 140 -55.82 -50.78 29.88
CA PRO A 140 -56.94 -51.08 30.76
C PRO A 140 -57.32 -52.57 30.71
N ALA A 141 -57.66 -53.15 31.86
CA ALA A 141 -58.11 -54.54 31.92
C ALA A 141 -59.37 -54.73 31.06
N PRO A 142 -59.53 -55.89 30.40
CA PRO A 142 -60.78 -56.22 29.73
C PRO A 142 -61.97 -56.12 30.69
N ILE A 143 -63.08 -55.55 30.22
CA ILE A 143 -64.31 -55.45 31.01
C ILE A 143 -64.91 -56.85 31.15
N VAL A 144 -65.10 -57.31 32.39
CA VAL A 144 -65.70 -58.62 32.71
C VAL A 144 -67.16 -58.47 33.10
N TYR A 145 -67.98 -59.49 32.81
CA TYR A 145 -69.37 -59.55 33.24
C TYR A 145 -69.45 -59.91 34.74
N GLU A 146 -70.19 -59.12 35.50
CA GLU A 146 -70.45 -59.35 36.93
C GLU A 146 -71.91 -59.74 37.15
N ASN A 147 -72.14 -60.95 37.66
CA ASN A 147 -73.47 -61.43 37.98
C ASN A 147 -73.86 -61.03 39.42
N PHE A 148 -74.93 -60.26 39.56
CA PHE A 148 -75.44 -59.75 40.84
C PHE A 148 -75.71 -60.84 41.91
N TYR A 149 -76.04 -62.06 41.48
CA TYR A 149 -76.43 -63.16 42.36
C TYR A 149 -75.31 -64.18 42.64
N CYS A 150 -74.14 -64.04 42.01
CA CYS A 150 -73.02 -64.97 42.23
C CYS A 150 -71.66 -64.24 42.16
N PRO A 151 -71.16 -63.71 43.30
CA PRO A 151 -69.85 -63.06 43.33
C PRO A 151 -68.74 -64.12 43.29
N GLN A 152 -68.38 -64.61 42.10
CA GLN A 152 -67.19 -65.45 41.94
C GLN A 152 -65.92 -64.59 41.88
N LYS A 153 -64.95 -64.90 42.75
CA LYS A 153 -63.57 -64.44 42.63
C LYS A 153 -62.91 -65.20 41.47
N ASN A 154 -63.07 -64.72 40.25
CA ASN A 154 -62.33 -65.26 39.11
C ASN A 154 -60.86 -64.82 39.24
N ALA A 155 -59.98 -65.76 39.58
CA ALA A 155 -58.54 -65.57 39.52
C ALA A 155 -58.13 -65.17 38.11
N ALA A 156 -57.31 -64.12 37.98
CA ALA A 156 -56.78 -63.66 36.72
C ALA A 156 -56.09 -64.83 35.97
N PRO A 157 -56.25 -64.97 34.64
CA PRO A 157 -55.48 -65.94 33.88
C PRO A 157 -53.98 -65.61 34.00
N PRO A 158 -53.08 -66.61 34.02
CA PRO A 158 -51.64 -66.36 34.07
C PRO A 158 -51.24 -65.55 32.85
N GLY A 159 -50.67 -64.36 33.09
CA GLY A 159 -50.15 -63.48 32.05
C GLY A 159 -49.11 -64.21 31.22
N LYS A 160 -49.26 -64.17 29.89
CA LYS A 160 -48.23 -64.62 28.96
C LYS A 160 -46.93 -63.85 29.23
N PRO A 161 -45.75 -64.49 29.14
CA PRO A 161 -44.49 -63.81 29.31
C PRO A 161 -44.35 -62.75 28.21
N THR A 162 -44.12 -61.51 28.63
CA THR A 162 -43.70 -60.41 27.77
C THR A 162 -42.43 -60.83 27.02
N GLY A 163 -42.54 -60.97 25.70
CA GLY A 163 -41.38 -61.19 24.83
C GLY A 163 -40.39 -60.02 24.93
N PRO A 164 -39.13 -60.25 24.52
CA PRO A 164 -38.07 -59.26 24.70
C PRO A 164 -38.45 -57.96 24.02
N ASN A 165 -38.31 -56.89 24.82
CA ASN A 165 -38.48 -55.50 24.46
C ASN A 165 -37.68 -55.23 23.17
N LEU A 166 -38.36 -55.21 22.02
CA LEU A 166 -37.77 -54.77 20.78
C LEU A 166 -37.56 -53.26 20.92
N ALA A 167 -36.32 -52.90 21.23
CA ALA A 167 -35.83 -51.54 21.08
C ALA A 167 -36.13 -51.10 19.65
N ARG A 168 -36.95 -50.06 19.53
CA ARG A 168 -37.14 -49.32 18.28
C ARG A 168 -36.15 -48.18 18.27
#